data_AF-A0A1H7XBU3-F1
#
_entry.id   AF-A0A1H7XBU3-F1
#
_cell.length_a   1.000
_cell.length_b   1.000
_cell.length_c   1.000
_cell.angle_alpha   90.00
_cell.angle_beta   90.00
_cell.angle_gamma   90.00
#
_symmetry.space_group_name_H-M   'P 1'
#
loop_
_entity.id
_entity.type
_entity.pdbx_description
1 polymer ?
#
loop_
_entity_poly.entity_id
_entity_poly.type
_entity_poly.pdbx_seq_one_letter_code
_entity_poly.pdbx_strand_id
1 'polypeptide(L)'
;MKNTSENVSFIKWKAEETELIDLLKGHKKTDLLELADTHSVSVRKSWNKTKTAAILTEKITELAETIYHPVLEDVLLRLPDLETNAYRIKDLSEIEGFIPLIEKGFFFVTRDGDSILLLIPEEVLFSVKDRMDLSAETTAILNEETGESSSEKTRQAELLKSWRDKAMTIYGTVSMEHLQKTWNHYFDEPVTLEEIKKLLN
;
A
#
# COMPACT_ATOMS: atom_id res chain seq x y z
N MET A 1 -20.97 -0.49 15.68
CA MET A 1 -20.42 -1.73 16.28
C MET A 1 -19.20 -1.30 17.08
N LYS A 2 -19.02 -1.77 18.32
CA LYS A 2 -17.82 -1.42 19.10
C LYS A 2 -16.67 -2.25 18.54
N ASN A 3 -15.64 -1.59 18.01
CA ASN A 3 -14.42 -2.26 17.55
C ASN A 3 -13.60 -2.62 18.79
N THR A 4 -13.93 -3.73 19.43
CA THR A 4 -13.20 -4.22 20.59
C THR A 4 -11.98 -5.04 20.16
N SER A 5 -10.91 -4.95 20.94
CA SER A 5 -9.64 -5.67 20.80
C SER A 5 -9.76 -7.21 20.76
N GLU A 6 -10.95 -7.76 21.00
CA GLU A 6 -11.26 -9.19 20.91
C GLU A 6 -11.28 -9.75 19.47
N ASN A 7 -11.37 -8.90 18.43
CA ASN A 7 -11.45 -9.33 17.03
C ASN A 7 -10.12 -9.28 16.26
N VAL A 8 -9.01 -8.90 16.91
CA VAL A 8 -7.72 -8.78 16.22
C VAL A 8 -7.14 -10.17 15.93
N SER A 9 -7.06 -10.54 14.65
CA SER A 9 -6.40 -11.79 14.24
C SER A 9 -4.88 -11.62 14.23
N PHE A 10 -4.19 -12.49 14.97
CA PHE A 10 -2.73 -12.55 14.98
C PHE A 10 -2.21 -13.44 13.86
N ILE A 11 -1.25 -12.93 13.08
CA ILE A 11 -0.60 -13.68 12.02
C ILE A 11 0.68 -14.37 12.50
N LYS A 12 1.05 -15.44 11.82
CA LYS A 12 2.42 -15.96 11.87
C LYS A 12 3.31 -15.08 11.01
N TRP A 13 4.43 -14.65 11.56
CA TRP A 13 5.35 -13.72 10.91
C TRP A 13 6.80 -14.15 11.15
N LYS A 14 7.67 -13.87 10.18
CA LYS A 14 9.12 -13.92 10.33
C LYS A 14 9.69 -12.54 10.04
N ALA A 15 10.78 -12.17 10.72
CA ALA A 15 11.33 -10.81 10.67
C ALA A 15 11.61 -10.26 9.25
N GLU A 16 11.87 -11.13 8.29
CA GLU A 16 12.21 -10.80 6.89
C GLU A 16 10.98 -10.74 5.97
N GLU A 17 9.79 -11.06 6.48
CA GLU A 17 8.53 -11.11 5.73
C GLU A 17 7.75 -9.81 5.96
N THR A 18 8.08 -8.76 5.21
CA THR A 18 7.47 -7.41 5.30
C THR A 18 6.54 -7.07 4.14
N GLU A 19 6.58 -7.86 3.06
CA GLU A 19 5.69 -7.72 1.91
C GLU A 19 4.24 -8.12 2.26
N LEU A 20 3.26 -7.43 1.67
CA LEU A 20 1.83 -7.68 1.88
C LEU A 20 1.46 -9.14 1.60
N ILE A 21 2.00 -9.73 0.54
CA ILE A 21 1.72 -11.12 0.19
C ILE A 21 2.17 -12.10 1.28
N ASP A 22 3.29 -11.83 1.94
CA ASP A 22 3.83 -12.70 2.99
C ASP A 22 3.10 -12.53 4.31
N LEU A 23 2.77 -11.29 4.66
CA LEU A 23 1.90 -10.98 5.80
C LEU A 23 0.52 -11.64 5.65
N LEU A 24 -0.07 -11.59 4.44
CA LEU A 24 -1.32 -12.30 4.13
C LEU A 24 -1.18 -13.82 4.25
N LYS A 25 -0.08 -14.43 3.79
CA LYS A 25 0.16 -15.88 3.98
C LYS A 25 0.27 -16.27 5.45
N GLY A 26 0.66 -15.34 6.32
CA GLY A 26 0.73 -15.47 7.76
C GLY A 26 -0.62 -15.75 8.43
N HIS A 27 -1.73 -15.37 7.80
CA HIS A 27 -3.08 -15.67 8.29
C HIS A 27 -3.44 -17.15 8.25
N LYS A 28 -4.45 -17.50 9.05
CA LYS A 28 -5.20 -18.74 8.86
C LYS A 28 -5.99 -18.67 7.55
N LYS A 29 -6.25 -19.83 6.96
CA LYS A 29 -7.00 -19.89 5.70
C LYS A 29 -8.43 -19.36 5.85
N THR A 30 -9.04 -19.54 7.02
CA THR A 30 -10.37 -18.98 7.35
C THR A 30 -10.37 -17.46 7.24
N ASP A 31 -9.40 -16.83 7.90
CA ASP A 31 -9.29 -15.37 7.99
C ASP A 31 -9.01 -14.76 6.60
N LEU A 32 -8.21 -15.43 5.77
CA LEU A 32 -8.00 -15.02 4.37
C LEU A 32 -9.28 -15.08 3.53
N LEU A 33 -10.14 -16.07 3.75
CA LEU A 33 -11.41 -16.15 3.03
C LEU A 33 -12.38 -15.07 3.50
N GLU A 34 -12.43 -14.79 4.81
CA GLU A 34 -13.23 -13.69 5.37
C GLU A 34 -12.74 -12.31 4.86
N LEU A 35 -11.42 -12.14 4.76
CA LEU A 35 -10.82 -10.92 4.20
C LEU A 35 -11.16 -10.78 2.70
N ALA A 36 -11.14 -11.88 1.94
CA ALA A 36 -11.56 -11.87 0.55
C ALA A 36 -13.04 -11.52 0.39
N ASP A 37 -13.92 -12.08 1.23
CA ASP A 37 -15.34 -11.73 1.26
C ASP A 37 -15.55 -10.24 1.62
N THR A 38 -14.78 -9.73 2.59
CA THR A 38 -14.80 -8.31 3.01
C THR A 38 -14.46 -7.36 1.86
N HIS A 39 -13.54 -7.76 0.98
CA HIS A 39 -13.15 -7.01 -0.21
C HIS A 39 -13.95 -7.38 -1.47
N SER A 40 -14.97 -8.23 -1.34
CA SER A 40 -15.78 -8.73 -2.46
C SER A 40 -14.95 -9.39 -3.57
N VAL A 41 -13.86 -10.06 -3.19
CA VAL A 41 -12.97 -10.79 -4.10
C VAL A 41 -13.47 -12.23 -4.24
N SER A 42 -13.76 -12.65 -5.48
CA SER A 42 -14.24 -14.01 -5.75
C SER A 42 -13.12 -15.04 -5.59
N VAL A 43 -13.07 -15.70 -4.42
CA VAL A 43 -12.10 -16.76 -4.11
C VAL A 43 -12.79 -18.11 -3.91
N ARG A 44 -12.20 -19.19 -4.43
CA ARG A 44 -12.72 -20.55 -4.20
C ARG A 44 -12.15 -21.11 -2.91
N LYS A 45 -13.01 -21.73 -2.07
CA LYS A 45 -12.60 -22.40 -0.82
C LYS A 45 -11.51 -23.48 -1.02
N SER A 46 -11.44 -24.09 -2.19
CA SER A 46 -10.43 -25.11 -2.54
C SER A 46 -9.05 -24.52 -2.86
N TRP A 47 -8.92 -23.21 -3.09
CA TRP A 47 -7.63 -22.59 -3.39
C TRP A 47 -6.68 -22.66 -2.18
N ASN A 48 -5.38 -22.67 -2.49
CA ASN A 48 -4.34 -22.62 -1.47
C ASN A 48 -4.13 -21.17 -0.98
N LYS A 49 -3.49 -21.01 0.18
CA LYS A 49 -3.28 -19.68 0.79
C LYS A 49 -2.49 -18.74 -0.12
N THR A 50 -1.47 -19.26 -0.80
CA THR A 50 -0.63 -18.48 -1.72
C THR A 50 -1.44 -17.83 -2.83
N LYS A 51 -2.34 -18.58 -3.48
CA LYS A 51 -3.17 -18.06 -4.56
C LYS A 51 -4.19 -17.03 -4.06
N THR A 52 -4.81 -17.30 -2.90
CA THR A 52 -5.73 -16.35 -2.27
C THR A 52 -5.02 -15.07 -1.86
N ALA A 53 -3.83 -15.17 -1.26
CA ALA A 53 -3.01 -14.04 -0.84
C ALA A 53 -2.61 -13.18 -2.03
N ALA A 54 -2.13 -13.77 -3.14
CA ALA A 54 -1.74 -12.99 -4.33
C ALA A 54 -2.88 -12.11 -4.87
N ILE A 55 -4.10 -12.66 -4.96
CA ILE A 55 -5.26 -11.90 -5.45
C ILE A 55 -5.68 -10.81 -4.45
N LEU A 56 -5.60 -11.12 -3.15
CA LEU A 56 -5.86 -10.14 -2.11
C LEU A 56 -4.82 -9.02 -2.11
N THR A 57 -3.54 -9.33 -2.33
CA THR A 57 -2.46 -8.35 -2.46
C THR A 57 -2.79 -7.34 -3.54
N GLU A 58 -3.09 -7.79 -4.77
CA GLU A 58 -3.47 -6.90 -5.88
C GLU A 58 -4.64 -5.99 -5.50
N LYS A 59 -5.66 -6.55 -4.83
CA LYS A 59 -6.84 -5.78 -4.45
C LYS A 59 -6.59 -4.77 -3.33
N ILE A 60 -5.88 -5.19 -2.30
CA ILE A 60 -5.58 -4.35 -1.12
C ILE A 60 -4.63 -3.23 -1.53
N THR A 61 -3.62 -3.49 -2.36
CA THR A 61 -2.75 -2.45 -2.91
C THR A 61 -3.54 -1.44 -3.74
N GLU A 62 -4.41 -1.89 -4.65
CA GLU A 62 -5.28 -0.98 -5.42
C GLU A 62 -6.11 -0.09 -4.48
N LEU A 63 -6.67 -0.66 -3.40
CA LEU A 63 -7.46 0.10 -2.43
C LEU A 63 -6.62 1.06 -1.59
N ALA A 64 -5.41 0.66 -1.23
CA ALA A 64 -4.46 1.50 -0.48
C ALA A 64 -4.07 2.74 -1.28
N GLU A 65 -3.81 2.55 -2.57
CA GLU A 65 -3.47 3.65 -3.48
C GLU A 65 -4.69 4.54 -3.77
N THR A 66 -5.89 3.97 -3.91
CA THR A 66 -7.08 4.70 -4.33
C THR A 66 -7.87 5.28 -3.16
N ILE A 67 -8.90 4.56 -2.72
CA ILE A 67 -9.95 5.07 -1.83
C ILE A 67 -9.42 5.28 -0.40
N TYR A 68 -8.48 4.45 0.04
CA TYR A 68 -7.96 4.50 1.41
C TYR A 68 -6.73 5.38 1.56
N HIS A 69 -6.14 5.88 0.48
CA HIS A 69 -4.90 6.65 0.54
C HIS A 69 -4.97 7.84 1.51
N PRO A 70 -5.99 8.73 1.48
CA PRO A 70 -6.03 9.88 2.39
C PRO A 70 -6.14 9.46 3.86
N VAL A 71 -6.80 8.33 4.12
CA VAL A 71 -6.95 7.80 5.48
C VAL A 71 -5.66 7.17 5.96
N LEU A 72 -4.98 6.42 5.08
CA LEU A 72 -3.68 5.80 5.36
C LEU A 72 -2.61 6.87 5.57
N GLU A 73 -2.62 7.95 4.79
CA GLU A 73 -1.71 9.08 4.95
C GLU A 73 -1.85 9.76 6.33
N ASP A 74 -3.06 10.18 6.70
CA ASP A 74 -3.33 10.81 8.02
C ASP A 74 -2.96 9.87 9.20
N VAL A 75 -3.14 8.57 9.01
CA VAL A 75 -2.81 7.57 10.02
C VAL A 75 -1.29 7.36 10.12
N LEU A 76 -0.61 7.16 8.99
CA LEU A 76 0.83 6.89 8.97
C LEU A 76 1.62 8.10 9.45
N LEU A 77 1.16 9.33 9.16
CA LEU A 77 1.75 10.57 9.68
C LEU A 77 1.77 10.68 11.21
N ARG A 78 0.95 9.89 11.92
CA ARG A 78 0.88 9.88 13.38
C ARG A 78 1.81 8.84 14.00
N LEU A 79 2.43 7.99 13.19
CA LEU A 79 3.43 7.03 13.65
C LEU A 79 4.75 7.75 13.96
N PRO A 80 5.59 7.18 14.84
CA PRO A 80 6.82 7.83 15.27
C PRO A 80 7.83 8.02 14.13
N ASP A 81 7.78 7.16 13.14
CA ASP A 81 8.53 7.25 11.90
C ASP A 81 7.72 6.59 10.77
N LEU A 82 8.18 6.76 9.54
CA LEU A 82 7.64 6.05 8.37
C LEU A 82 8.67 5.07 7.79
N GLU A 83 9.85 4.95 8.40
CA GLU A 83 10.98 4.15 7.91
C GLU A 83 10.86 2.69 8.28
N THR A 84 10.21 2.41 9.41
CA THR A 84 10.04 1.07 9.93
C THR A 84 8.67 0.51 9.57
N ASN A 85 8.65 -0.80 9.34
CA ASN A 85 7.46 -1.56 9.00
C ASN A 85 6.91 -2.34 10.19
N ALA A 86 7.54 -2.23 11.36
CA ALA A 86 7.22 -3.00 12.54
C ALA A 86 7.35 -2.14 13.80
N TYR A 87 6.21 -1.91 14.47
CA TYR A 87 6.11 -1.11 15.67
C TYR A 87 5.79 -1.99 16.86
N ARG A 88 6.61 -1.93 17.91
CA ARG A 88 6.34 -2.65 19.14
C ARG A 88 5.34 -1.88 19.99
N ILE A 89 4.21 -2.53 20.30
CA ILE A 89 3.15 -1.99 21.14
C ILE A 89 3.07 -2.77 22.45
N LYS A 90 2.64 -2.11 23.53
CA LYS A 90 2.56 -2.76 24.84
C LYS A 90 1.26 -3.52 25.03
N ASP A 91 0.15 -2.99 24.50
CA ASP A 91 -1.18 -3.53 24.68
C ASP A 91 -2.05 -3.28 23.44
N LEU A 92 -3.08 -4.11 23.23
CA LEU A 92 -4.01 -3.97 22.10
C LEU A 92 -4.81 -2.66 22.14
N SER A 93 -4.96 -2.03 23.31
CA SER A 93 -5.56 -0.70 23.43
C SER A 93 -4.80 0.39 22.66
N GLU A 94 -3.48 0.24 22.48
CA GLU A 94 -2.67 1.19 21.69
C GLU A 94 -3.00 1.15 20.19
N ILE A 95 -3.65 0.07 19.72
CA ILE A 95 -4.03 -0.12 18.32
C ILE A 95 -5.53 -0.15 18.08
N GLU A 96 -6.35 0.23 19.05
CA GLU A 96 -7.81 0.24 18.92
C GLU A 96 -8.27 1.10 17.73
N GLY A 97 -7.60 2.24 17.52
CA GLY A 97 -7.83 3.13 16.37
C GLY A 97 -7.43 2.53 15.02
N PHE A 98 -6.55 1.52 15.01
CA PHE A 98 -6.07 0.85 13.79
C PHE A 98 -6.85 -0.42 13.47
N ILE A 99 -7.72 -0.90 14.38
CA ILE A 99 -8.53 -2.12 14.17
C ILE A 99 -9.26 -2.11 12.81
N PRO A 100 -9.91 -1.01 12.37
CA PRO A 100 -10.55 -0.98 11.04
C PRO A 100 -9.57 -1.24 9.90
N LEU A 101 -8.33 -0.74 9.99
CA LEU A 101 -7.31 -0.92 8.96
C LEU A 101 -6.71 -2.33 9.01
N ILE A 102 -6.62 -2.91 10.21
CA ILE A 102 -6.22 -4.31 10.42
C ILE A 102 -7.27 -5.25 9.81
N GLU A 103 -8.55 -5.01 10.06
CA GLU A 103 -9.66 -5.80 9.49
C GLU A 103 -9.73 -5.70 7.96
N LYS A 104 -9.23 -4.60 7.39
CA LYS A 104 -9.11 -4.42 5.94
C LYS A 104 -7.81 -4.98 5.37
N GLY A 105 -6.91 -5.50 6.20
CA GLY A 105 -5.64 -6.06 5.75
C GLY A 105 -4.62 -5.03 5.29
N PHE A 106 -4.78 -3.76 5.71
CA PHE A 106 -3.75 -2.73 5.50
C PHE A 106 -2.66 -2.80 6.55
N PHE A 107 -3.00 -3.22 7.78
CA PHE A 107 -2.05 -3.47 8.86
C PHE A 107 -2.22 -4.88 9.41
N PHE A 108 -1.17 -5.39 10.06
CA PHE A 108 -1.14 -6.75 10.59
C PHE A 108 -0.62 -6.75 12.01
N VAL A 109 -0.98 -7.78 12.77
CA VAL A 109 -0.56 -7.86 14.17
C VAL A 109 0.04 -9.25 14.43
N THR A 110 1.17 -9.29 15.11
CA THR A 110 1.83 -10.55 15.49
C THR A 110 2.33 -10.50 16.92
N ARG A 111 2.69 -11.67 17.46
CA ARG A 111 3.31 -11.80 18.78
C ARG A 111 4.79 -12.13 18.62
N ASP A 112 5.63 -11.36 19.29
CA ASP A 112 7.07 -11.57 19.38
C ASP A 112 7.45 -11.71 20.86
N GLY A 113 7.51 -12.96 21.33
CA GLY A 113 7.63 -13.28 22.76
C GLY A 113 6.46 -12.70 23.57
N ASP A 114 6.77 -11.85 24.55
CA ASP A 114 5.79 -11.15 25.39
C ASP A 114 5.33 -9.81 24.79
N SER A 115 5.86 -9.43 23.63
CA SER A 115 5.52 -8.18 22.95
C SER A 115 4.52 -8.41 21.81
N ILE A 116 3.74 -7.38 21.51
CA ILE A 116 2.89 -7.33 20.32
C ILE A 116 3.56 -6.41 19.30
N LEU A 117 3.56 -6.82 18.03
CA LEU A 117 4.05 -5.99 16.94
C LEU A 117 2.89 -5.63 16.01
N LEU A 118 2.76 -4.34 15.72
CA LEU A 118 1.97 -3.82 14.60
C LEU A 118 2.87 -3.77 13.37
N LEU A 119 2.48 -4.47 12.32
CA LEU A 119 3.21 -4.58 11.08
C LEU A 119 2.48 -3.80 9.99
N ILE A 120 3.25 -3.06 9.20
CA ILE A 120 2.76 -2.29 8.07
C ILE A 120 3.44 -2.83 6.81
N PRO A 121 2.68 -3.33 5.83
CA PRO A 121 3.23 -3.81 4.58
C PRO A 121 4.02 -2.73 3.85
N GLU A 122 5.09 -3.14 3.17
CA GLU A 122 5.90 -2.24 2.35
C GLU A 122 5.06 -1.51 1.31
N GLU A 123 4.14 -2.20 0.65
CA GLU A 123 3.28 -1.65 -0.39
C GLU A 123 2.39 -0.52 0.16
N VAL A 124 1.91 -0.66 1.40
CA VAL A 124 1.08 0.36 2.06
C VAL A 124 1.93 1.57 2.44
N LEU A 125 3.09 1.36 3.07
CA LEU A 125 4.02 2.46 3.39
C LEU A 125 4.48 3.19 2.14
N PHE A 126 4.81 2.44 1.10
CA PHE A 126 5.23 2.97 -0.19
C PHE A 126 4.12 3.80 -0.84
N SER A 127 2.88 3.29 -0.86
CA SER A 127 1.73 3.99 -1.45
C SER A 127 1.51 5.37 -0.83
N VAL A 128 1.89 5.57 0.44
CA VAL A 128 1.78 6.84 1.15
C VAL A 128 3.04 7.68 0.98
N LYS A 129 4.22 7.12 1.27
CA LYS A 129 5.51 7.82 1.15
C LYS A 129 5.74 8.39 -0.22
N ASP A 130 5.50 7.59 -1.26
CA ASP A 130 5.70 8.02 -2.63
C ASP A 130 4.82 9.25 -2.95
N ARG A 131 3.60 9.34 -2.41
CA ARG A 131 2.77 10.54 -2.60
C ARG A 131 3.16 11.72 -1.73
N MET A 132 3.65 11.48 -0.52
CA MET A 132 4.18 12.54 0.33
C MET A 132 5.41 13.18 -0.32
N ASP A 133 6.33 12.36 -0.79
CA ASP A 133 7.51 12.80 -1.54
C ASP A 133 7.10 13.51 -2.82
N LEU A 134 6.12 12.99 -3.56
CA LEU A 134 5.59 13.67 -4.75
C LEU A 134 4.90 14.99 -4.43
N SER A 135 4.18 15.09 -3.32
CA SER A 135 3.54 16.32 -2.86
C SER A 135 4.57 17.36 -2.43
N ALA A 136 5.66 16.91 -1.79
CA ALA A 136 6.77 17.72 -1.34
C ALA A 136 7.67 18.15 -2.51
N GLU A 137 7.91 17.26 -3.48
CA GLU A 137 8.57 17.57 -4.75
C GLU A 137 7.69 18.50 -5.57
N THR A 138 6.39 18.27 -5.71
CA THR A 138 5.50 19.21 -6.41
C THR A 138 5.42 20.56 -5.72
N THR A 139 5.37 20.64 -4.38
CA THR A 139 5.43 21.93 -3.68
C THR A 139 6.81 22.58 -3.72
N ALA A 140 7.90 21.82 -3.70
CA ALA A 140 9.25 22.35 -3.91
C ALA A 140 9.41 22.88 -5.33
N ILE A 141 8.93 22.15 -6.35
CA ILE A 141 8.97 22.55 -7.77
C ILE A 141 8.02 23.74 -8.04
N LEU A 142 6.86 23.80 -7.39
CA LEU A 142 5.94 24.96 -7.49
C LEU A 142 6.50 26.21 -6.80
N ASN A 143 7.33 26.03 -5.76
CA ASN A 143 7.94 27.14 -5.02
C ASN A 143 9.33 27.52 -5.54
N GLU A 144 10.03 26.65 -6.27
CA GLU A 144 11.38 26.93 -6.75
C GLU A 144 11.40 27.87 -7.95
N GLU A 145 10.43 27.87 -8.88
CA GLU A 145 10.57 28.76 -10.05
C GLU A 145 9.26 29.38 -10.59
N THR A 146 9.05 30.62 -10.16
CA THR A 146 8.74 31.80 -10.99
C THR A 146 9.68 31.99 -12.22
N GLY A 147 10.28 30.93 -12.77
CA GLY A 147 11.34 30.94 -13.79
C GLY A 147 11.27 29.72 -14.71
N GLU A 148 11.36 29.98 -16.01
CA GLU A 148 11.82 29.05 -17.06
C GLU A 148 11.16 27.66 -17.24
N SER A 149 10.00 27.66 -17.93
CA SER A 149 9.67 26.90 -19.16
C SER A 149 10.40 25.58 -19.50
N SER A 150 10.56 24.62 -18.58
CA SER A 150 10.81 23.22 -18.94
C SER A 150 9.49 22.51 -19.28
N SER A 151 9.39 21.91 -20.46
CA SER A 151 8.12 21.38 -20.99
C SER A 151 7.45 20.36 -20.06
N GLU A 152 6.15 20.55 -19.84
CA GLU A 152 5.27 19.72 -18.99
C GLU A 152 5.39 18.21 -19.29
N LYS A 153 5.69 17.85 -20.53
CA LYS A 153 5.91 16.45 -20.97
C LYS A 153 7.18 15.82 -20.42
N THR A 154 8.25 16.59 -20.23
CA THR A 154 9.50 16.10 -19.63
C THR A 154 9.27 15.79 -18.14
N ARG A 155 8.50 16.65 -17.47
CA ARG A 155 8.11 16.47 -16.06
C ARG A 155 7.24 15.23 -15.87
N GLN A 156 6.26 15.02 -16.75
CA GLN A 156 5.41 13.82 -16.74
C GLN A 156 6.22 12.54 -16.96
N ALA A 157 7.25 12.58 -17.82
CA ALA A 157 8.11 11.43 -18.10
C ALA A 157 8.96 10.99 -16.90
N GLU A 158 9.52 11.94 -16.15
CA GLU A 158 10.35 11.64 -14.97
C GLU A 158 9.52 11.02 -13.85
N LEU A 159 8.30 11.54 -13.62
CA LEU A 159 7.33 11.00 -12.67
C LEU A 159 6.93 9.55 -13.02
N LEU A 160 6.56 9.31 -14.28
CA LEU A 160 6.22 7.97 -14.77
C LEU A 160 7.38 6.98 -14.67
N LYS A 161 8.62 7.42 -14.91
CA LYS A 161 9.82 6.58 -14.77
C LYS A 161 10.08 6.21 -13.31
N SER A 162 10.00 7.18 -12.40
CA SER A 162 10.12 6.93 -10.95
C SER A 162 9.12 5.88 -10.48
N TRP A 163 7.85 6.01 -10.87
CA TRP A 163 6.80 5.05 -10.55
C TRP A 163 7.07 3.66 -11.10
N ARG A 164 7.45 3.58 -12.38
CA ARG A 164 7.79 2.32 -13.02
C ARG A 164 8.95 1.63 -12.32
N ASP A 165 10.03 2.35 -12.01
CA ASP A 165 11.26 1.77 -11.46
C ASP A 165 11.06 1.28 -10.03
N LYS A 166 10.31 2.05 -9.22
CA LYS A 166 9.95 1.65 -7.85
C LYS A 166 8.99 0.47 -7.83
N ALA A 167 7.93 0.49 -8.65
CA ALA A 167 7.02 -0.64 -8.75
C ALA A 167 7.69 -1.89 -9.39
N MET A 168 8.68 -1.71 -10.27
CA MET A 168 9.51 -2.82 -10.79
C MET A 168 10.46 -3.37 -9.72
N THR A 169 10.91 -2.54 -8.77
CA THR A 169 11.72 -2.96 -7.62
C THR A 169 10.92 -3.81 -6.65
N ILE A 170 9.65 -3.46 -6.39
CA ILE A 170 8.78 -4.16 -5.43
C ILE A 170 8.16 -5.41 -6.07
N TYR A 171 7.59 -5.30 -7.26
CA TYR A 171 6.79 -6.37 -7.88
C TYR A 171 7.59 -7.22 -8.88
N GLY A 172 8.83 -6.86 -9.19
CA GLY A 172 9.66 -7.47 -10.25
C GLY A 172 9.13 -7.23 -11.67
N THR A 173 7.84 -6.92 -11.82
CA THR A 173 7.15 -6.64 -13.08
C THR A 173 6.04 -5.60 -12.86
N VAL A 174 5.84 -4.73 -13.84
CA VAL A 174 4.80 -3.70 -13.83
C VAL A 174 4.13 -3.70 -15.20
N SER A 175 2.82 -3.86 -15.23
CA SER A 175 2.06 -3.74 -16.48
C SER A 175 1.83 -2.25 -16.80
N MET A 176 1.98 -1.89 -18.07
CA MET A 176 1.73 -0.51 -18.50
C MET A 176 0.26 -0.10 -18.37
N GLU A 177 -0.66 -1.07 -18.40
CA GLU A 177 -2.08 -0.85 -18.10
C GLU A 177 -2.30 -0.42 -16.65
N HIS A 178 -1.53 -0.99 -15.71
CA HIS A 178 -1.60 -0.59 -14.31
C HIS A 178 -1.07 0.85 -14.14
N LEU A 179 0.11 1.16 -14.69
CA LEU A 179 0.65 2.53 -14.70
C LEU A 179 -0.33 3.55 -15.31
N GLN A 180 -0.99 3.20 -16.41
CA GLN A 180 -1.97 4.07 -17.07
C GLN A 180 -3.21 4.29 -16.22
N LYS A 181 -3.79 3.22 -15.69
CA LYS A 181 -4.98 3.29 -14.86
C LYS A 181 -4.71 4.12 -13.61
N THR A 182 -3.53 3.94 -13.01
CA THR A 182 -3.10 4.72 -11.84
C THR A 182 -2.91 6.18 -12.23
N TRP A 183 -2.18 6.51 -13.31
CA TRP A 183 -2.00 7.89 -13.76
C TRP A 183 -3.31 8.64 -14.04
N ASN A 184 -4.19 8.05 -14.85
CA ASN A 184 -5.44 8.68 -15.30
C ASN A 184 -6.47 8.87 -14.18
N HIS A 185 -6.23 8.26 -13.02
CA HIS A 185 -7.07 8.44 -11.86
C HIS A 185 -6.68 9.68 -11.03
N TYR A 186 -5.41 10.10 -11.05
CA TYR A 186 -4.89 11.17 -10.20
C TYR A 186 -4.54 12.46 -10.94
N PHE A 187 -4.38 12.41 -12.26
CA PHE A 187 -4.12 13.59 -13.06
C PHE A 187 -5.34 13.94 -13.91
N ASP A 188 -5.72 15.22 -13.89
CA ASP A 188 -6.79 15.77 -14.74
C ASP A 188 -6.46 15.66 -16.24
N GLU A 189 -5.17 15.45 -16.56
CA GLU A 189 -4.68 15.11 -17.89
C GLU A 189 -4.46 13.59 -18.02
N PRO A 190 -5.46 12.84 -18.55
CA PRO A 190 -5.30 11.41 -18.77
C PRO A 190 -4.30 11.15 -19.90
N VAL A 191 -3.39 10.21 -19.66
CA VAL A 191 -2.43 9.69 -20.63
C VAL A 191 -2.91 8.37 -21.22
N THR A 192 -2.61 8.19 -22.50
CA THR A 192 -2.83 6.94 -23.22
C THR A 192 -1.67 5.97 -23.01
N LEU A 193 -1.89 4.67 -23.25
CA LEU A 193 -0.81 3.67 -23.25
C LEU A 193 0.32 4.04 -24.22
N GLU A 194 -0.01 4.65 -25.36
CA GLU A 194 1.00 5.11 -26.31
C GLU A 194 1.82 6.29 -25.79
N GLU A 195 1.21 7.19 -25.03
CA GLU A 195 1.91 8.32 -24.39
C GLU A 195 2.83 7.83 -23.28
N ILE A 196 2.36 6.93 -22.40
CA ILE A 196 3.22 6.28 -21.40
C ILE A 196 4.40 5.59 -22.06
N LYS A 197 4.18 4.87 -23.17
CA LYS A 197 5.25 4.21 -23.92
C LYS A 197 6.24 5.18 -24.57
N LYS A 198 5.80 6.39 -24.93
CA LYS A 198 6.66 7.46 -25.46
C LYS A 198 7.38 8.23 -24.36
N LEU A 199 6.81 8.29 -23.16
CA LEU A 199 7.39 8.96 -21.98
C LEU A 199 8.43 8.06 -21.27
N LEU A 200 8.25 6.73 -21.36
CA LEU A 200 9.12 5.74 -20.73
C LEU A 200 10.26 5.20 -21.63
N ASN A 201 10.22 5.44 -22.95
CA ASN A 201 11.31 5.14 -23.90
C ASN A 201 12.12 6.39 -24.21
#